data_AF-A0AAD6S537-F1
#
_entry.id   AF-A0AAD6S537-F1
#
_cell.length_a   1.000
_cell.length_b   1.000
_cell.length_c   1.000
_cell.angle_alpha   90.00
_cell.angle_beta   90.00
_cell.angle_gamma   90.00
#
_symmetry.space_group_name_H-M   'P 1'
#
loop_
_entity.id
_entity.type
_entity.pdbx_description
1 polymer ?
#
loop_
_entity_poly.entity_id
_entity_poly.type
_entity_poly.pdbx_seq_one_letter_code
_entity_poly.pdbx_strand_id
1 'polypeptide(L)'
;LSSKNKVFSWIWTQGGGPSEDEAALHDWKKKLAVRVEWSKAKERWEEEVDLLREEMKCVLRFLCWRAVWWESQRGSRTEVSRELASGLQAYAARQAAMHRDIARKFKTAWD
;
A
#
# COMPACT_ATOMS: atom_id res chain seq x y z
N LEU A 1 -46.95 -8.53 35.30
CA LEU A 1 -45.92 -8.52 34.24
C LEU A 1 -46.03 -7.20 33.51
N SER A 2 -45.25 -6.19 33.93
CA SER A 2 -45.37 -4.81 33.44
C SER A 2 -44.54 -4.63 32.17
N SER A 3 -45.20 -4.42 31.03
CA SER A 3 -44.56 -4.05 29.77
C SER A 3 -43.88 -2.69 29.93
N LYS A 4 -42.55 -2.68 29.84
CA LYS A 4 -41.76 -1.45 29.77
C LYS A 4 -42.05 -0.80 28.41
N ASN A 5 -42.97 0.17 28.38
CA ASN A 5 -43.14 1.04 27.22
C ASN A 5 -41.83 1.82 27.02
N LYS A 6 -41.15 1.57 25.90
CA LYS A 6 -39.97 2.33 25.47
C LYS A 6 -40.45 3.71 25.01
N VAL A 7 -40.53 4.66 25.93
CA VAL A 7 -40.86 6.06 25.58
C VAL A 7 -39.64 6.66 24.88
N PHE A 8 -39.76 6.91 23.58
CA PHE A 8 -38.77 7.67 22.81
C PHE A 8 -38.65 9.09 23.38
N SER A 9 -37.44 9.66 23.39
CA SER A 9 -37.25 11.00 23.96
C SER A 9 -37.98 12.06 23.14
N TRP A 10 -38.38 13.16 23.79
CA TRP A 10 -39.13 14.28 23.20
C TRP A 10 -38.46 14.87 21.94
N ILE A 11 -37.14 14.73 21.83
CA ILE A 11 -36.33 15.12 20.69
C ILE A 11 -36.76 14.38 19.41
N TRP A 12 -37.25 13.15 19.53
CA TRP A 12 -37.80 12.35 18.42
C TRP A 12 -39.32 12.48 18.27
N THR A 13 -39.97 13.26 19.13
CA THR A 13 -41.43 13.43 19.16
C THR A 13 -41.87 14.85 18.79
N GLN A 14 -40.94 15.80 18.72
CA GLN A 14 -41.22 17.19 18.37
C GLN A 14 -40.70 17.48 16.96
N GLY A 15 -41.64 17.65 16.04
CA GLY A 15 -41.40 17.76 14.61
C GLY A 15 -41.94 16.52 13.94
N GLY A 16 -43.09 16.66 13.24
CA GLY A 16 -43.56 15.61 12.35
C GLY A 16 -42.39 15.12 11.50
N GLY A 17 -42.28 13.80 11.31
CA GLY A 17 -41.20 13.21 10.51
C GLY A 17 -41.07 13.93 9.17
N PRO A 18 -39.89 13.88 8.54
CA PRO A 18 -39.63 14.60 7.30
C PRO A 18 -40.78 14.33 6.33
N SER A 19 -41.26 15.39 5.68
CA SER A 19 -42.25 15.23 4.61
C SER A 19 -41.71 14.25 3.57
N GLU A 20 -42.58 13.63 2.78
CA GLU A 20 -42.14 12.72 1.72
C GLU A 20 -41.10 13.39 0.80
N ASP A 21 -41.27 14.69 0.52
CA ASP A 21 -40.32 15.49 -0.25
C ASP A 21 -38.98 15.69 0.48
N GLU A 22 -38.98 15.95 1.78
CA GLU A 22 -37.76 16.08 2.59
C GLU A 22 -37.02 14.74 2.71
N ALA A 23 -37.76 13.64 2.88
CA ALA A 23 -37.21 12.29 2.93
C ALA A 23 -36.60 11.91 1.57
N ALA A 24 -37.28 12.22 0.46
CA ALA A 24 -36.78 12.01 -0.89
C ALA A 24 -35.54 12.86 -1.20
N LEU A 25 -35.52 14.13 -0.78
CA LEU A 25 -34.36 15.02 -0.92
C LEU A 25 -33.16 14.50 -0.10
N HIS A 26 -33.40 14.03 1.12
CA HIS A 26 -32.36 13.47 1.97
C HIS A 26 -31.78 12.17 1.38
N ASP A 27 -32.64 11.27 0.87
CA ASP A 27 -32.21 10.05 0.17
C ASP A 27 -31.41 10.38 -1.10
N TRP A 28 -31.87 11.34 -1.91
CA TRP A 28 -31.14 11.82 -3.08
C TRP A 28 -29.78 12.39 -2.71
N LYS A 29 -29.69 13.27 -1.69
CA LYS A 29 -28.42 13.82 -1.21
C LYS A 29 -27.47 12.74 -0.73
N LYS A 30 -27.96 11.73 -0.01
CA LYS A 30 -27.15 10.58 0.44
C LYS A 30 -26.61 9.78 -0.74
N LYS A 31 -27.46 9.47 -1.73
CA LYS A 31 -27.06 8.79 -2.97
C LYS A 31 -26.02 9.62 -3.74
N LEU A 32 -26.22 10.93 -3.84
CA LEU A 32 -25.27 11.83 -4.49
C LEU A 32 -23.92 11.84 -3.76
N ALA A 33 -23.90 11.94 -2.43
CA ALA A 33 -22.68 11.90 -1.64
C ALA A 33 -21.91 10.58 -1.85
N VAL A 34 -22.59 9.44 -1.82
CA VAL A 34 -21.96 8.13 -2.10
C VAL A 34 -21.37 8.08 -3.51
N ARG A 35 -22.09 8.59 -4.52
CA ARG A 35 -21.58 8.63 -5.90
C ARG A 35 -20.36 9.53 -6.05
N VAL A 36 -20.36 10.69 -5.39
CA VAL A 36 -19.22 11.62 -5.39
C VAL A 36 -18.00 10.98 -4.72
N GLU A 37 -18.17 10.38 -3.54
CA GLU A 37 -17.06 9.71 -2.86
C GLU A 37 -16.55 8.50 -3.64
N TRP A 38 -17.44 7.77 -4.33
CA TRP A 38 -17.03 6.68 -5.20
C TRP A 38 -16.22 7.17 -6.41
N SER A 39 -16.64 8.24 -7.08
CA SER A 39 -15.85 8.83 -8.18
C SER A 39 -14.47 9.28 -7.72
N LYS A 40 -14.38 9.95 -6.56
CA LYS A 40 -13.08 10.36 -5.98
C LYS A 40 -12.20 9.16 -5.63
N ALA A 41 -12.77 8.12 -5.03
CA ALA A 41 -12.04 6.91 -4.69
C ALA A 41 -11.51 6.21 -5.94
N LYS A 42 -12.31 6.19 -7.02
CA LYS A 42 -11.90 5.65 -8.31
C LYS A 42 -10.73 6.44 -8.92
N GLU A 43 -10.82 7.77 -8.94
CA GLU A 43 -9.73 8.63 -9.46
C GLU A 43 -8.43 8.42 -8.68
N ARG A 44 -8.48 8.36 -7.35
CA ARG A 44 -7.30 8.10 -6.51
C ARG A 44 -6.73 6.71 -6.73
N TRP A 45 -7.59 5.70 -6.91
CA TRP A 45 -7.15 4.33 -7.16
C TRP A 45 -6.36 4.21 -8.47
N GLU A 46 -6.79 4.92 -9.52
CA GLU A 46 -6.07 4.95 -10.79
C GLU A 46 -4.65 5.54 -10.61
N GLU A 47 -4.52 6.65 -9.88
CA GLU A 47 -3.21 7.23 -9.52
C GLU A 47 -2.36 6.25 -8.69
N GLU A 48 -2.96 5.59 -7.70
CA GLU A 48 -2.26 4.66 -6.81
C GLU A 48 -1.71 3.44 -7.56
N VAL A 49 -2.44 2.94 -8.56
CA VAL A 49 -1.97 1.85 -9.44
C VAL A 49 -0.72 2.29 -10.23
N ASP A 50 -0.71 3.50 -10.76
CA ASP A 50 0.43 4.02 -11.52
C ASP A 50 1.64 4.32 -10.64
N LEU A 51 1.41 4.87 -9.43
CA LEU A 51 2.46 5.05 -8.43
C LEU A 51 3.10 3.72 -8.04
N LEU A 52 2.28 2.69 -7.75
CA LEU A 52 2.76 1.37 -7.35
C LEU A 52 3.63 0.71 -8.45
N ARG A 53 3.27 0.89 -9.72
CA ARG A 53 4.10 0.44 -10.85
C ARG A 53 5.45 1.14 -10.89
N GLU A 54 5.49 2.45 -10.64
CA GLU A 54 6.75 3.20 -10.63
C GLU A 54 7.62 2.86 -9.42
N GLU A 55 7.00 2.67 -8.25
CA GLU A 55 7.70 2.15 -7.06
C GLU A 55 8.35 0.80 -7.35
N MET A 56 7.66 -0.10 -8.04
CA MET A 56 8.25 -1.39 -8.41
C MET A 56 9.46 -1.23 -9.34
N LYS A 57 9.40 -0.32 -10.33
CA LYS A 57 10.57 0.00 -11.16
C LYS A 57 11.73 0.55 -10.34
N CYS A 58 11.44 1.41 -9.35
CA CYS A 58 12.43 1.92 -8.41
C CYS A 58 13.06 0.78 -7.58
N VAL A 59 12.25 -0.14 -7.06
CA VAL A 59 12.71 -1.32 -6.31
C VAL A 59 13.62 -2.19 -7.17
N LEU A 60 13.24 -2.49 -8.41
CA LEU A 60 14.08 -3.27 -9.33
C LEU A 60 15.42 -2.58 -9.61
N ARG A 61 15.40 -1.26 -9.84
CA ARG A 61 16.62 -0.47 -10.05
C ARG A 61 17.53 -0.51 -8.83
N PHE A 62 16.96 -0.36 -7.63
CA PHE A 62 17.69 -0.46 -6.38
C PHE A 62 18.32 -1.83 -6.19
N LEU A 63 17.58 -2.92 -6.41
CA LEU A 63 18.10 -4.28 -6.25
C LEU A 63 19.26 -4.57 -7.22
N CYS A 64 19.13 -4.15 -8.49
CA CYS A 64 20.19 -4.28 -9.49
C CYS A 64 21.44 -3.48 -9.09
N TRP A 65 21.26 -2.21 -8.70
CA TRP A 65 22.36 -1.37 -8.22
C TRP A 65 23.04 -1.97 -6.98
N ARG A 66 22.25 -2.47 -6.02
CA ARG A 66 22.76 -3.06 -4.78
C ARG A 66 23.54 -4.35 -5.03
N ALA A 67 23.13 -5.15 -6.02
CA ALA A 67 23.88 -6.32 -6.44
C ALA A 67 25.27 -5.94 -6.98
N VAL A 68 25.35 -4.91 -7.84
CA VAL A 68 26.63 -4.38 -8.35
C VAL A 68 27.49 -3.81 -7.22
N TRP A 69 26.87 -3.09 -6.29
CA TRP A 69 27.57 -2.56 -5.12
C TRP A 69 28.17 -3.68 -4.27
N TRP A 70 27.47 -4.80 -4.06
CA TRP A 70 28.02 -5.96 -3.37
C TRP A 70 29.21 -6.57 -4.11
N GLU A 71 29.16 -6.65 -5.43
CA GLU A 71 30.31 -7.11 -6.22
C GLU A 71 31.52 -6.21 -6.08
N SER A 72 31.31 -4.89 -6.01
CA SER A 72 32.39 -3.93 -5.78
C SER A 72 33.00 -4.02 -4.37
N GLN A 73 32.33 -4.66 -3.41
CA GLN A 73 32.90 -4.92 -2.07
C GLN A 73 33.89 -6.09 -2.06
N ARG A 74 33.95 -6.89 -3.13
CA ARG A 74 34.92 -7.99 -3.19
C ARG A 74 36.33 -7.42 -3.21
N GLY A 75 37.10 -7.70 -2.17
CA GLY A 75 38.48 -7.22 -2.03
C GLY A 75 38.61 -5.76 -1.61
N SER A 76 37.52 -5.08 -1.21
CA SER A 76 37.58 -3.70 -0.71
C SER A 76 38.32 -3.58 0.63
N ARG A 77 38.33 -4.65 1.43
CA ARG A 77 39.13 -4.75 2.67
C ARG A 77 40.39 -5.55 2.39
N THR A 78 41.53 -4.87 2.37
CA THR A 78 42.85 -5.45 2.09
C THR A 78 43.64 -5.77 3.36
N GLU A 79 43.36 -5.10 4.47
CA GLU A 79 44.05 -5.29 5.77
C GLU A 79 43.37 -6.34 6.65
N VAL A 80 43.15 -7.54 6.12
CA VAL A 80 42.51 -8.65 6.84
C VAL A 80 43.24 -9.96 6.63
N SER A 81 43.03 -10.93 7.52
CA SER A 81 43.58 -12.29 7.32
C SER A 81 43.04 -12.89 6.02
N ARG A 82 43.79 -13.84 5.45
CA ARG A 82 43.42 -14.50 4.20
C ARG A 82 42.09 -15.25 4.31
N GLU A 83 41.84 -15.89 5.45
CA GLU A 83 40.59 -16.60 5.73
C GLU A 83 39.41 -15.63 5.74
N LEU A 84 39.58 -14.48 6.43
CA LEU A 84 38.55 -13.44 6.48
C LEU A 84 38.31 -12.82 5.11
N ALA A 85 39.37 -12.56 4.33
CA ALA A 85 39.25 -12.06 2.95
C ALA A 85 38.42 -13.01 2.08
N SER A 86 38.69 -14.32 2.15
CA SER A 86 37.93 -15.35 1.43
C SER A 86 36.46 -15.35 1.85
N GLY A 87 36.18 -15.29 3.16
CA GLY A 87 34.82 -15.22 3.70
C GLY A 87 34.06 -13.98 3.24
N LEU A 88 34.71 -12.80 3.25
CA LEU A 88 34.13 -11.55 2.77
C LEU A 88 33.80 -11.61 1.28
N GLN A 89 34.68 -12.17 0.45
CA GLN A 89 34.44 -12.34 -0.98
C GLN A 89 33.26 -13.28 -1.25
N ALA A 90 33.20 -14.42 -0.55
CA ALA A 90 32.11 -15.37 -0.67
C ALA A 90 30.77 -14.76 -0.22
N TYR A 91 30.78 -13.99 0.88
CA TYR A 91 29.60 -13.30 1.39
C TYR A 91 29.10 -12.24 0.42
N ALA A 92 30.00 -11.39 -0.10
CA ALA A 92 29.67 -10.37 -1.08
C ALA A 92 29.05 -10.99 -2.36
N ALA A 93 29.64 -12.08 -2.87
CA ALA A 93 29.09 -12.80 -4.01
C ALA A 93 27.69 -13.38 -3.73
N ARG A 94 27.49 -13.97 -2.55
CA ARG A 94 26.17 -14.47 -2.12
C ARG A 94 25.12 -13.35 -2.02
N GLN A 95 25.49 -12.19 -1.48
CA GLN A 95 24.60 -11.05 -1.38
C GLN A 95 24.22 -10.50 -2.76
N ALA A 96 25.17 -10.38 -3.67
CA ALA A 96 24.91 -9.97 -5.04
C ALA A 96 23.93 -10.93 -5.75
N ALA A 97 24.15 -12.24 -5.63
CA ALA A 97 23.24 -13.25 -6.17
C ALA A 97 21.83 -13.15 -5.59
N MET A 98 21.71 -12.99 -4.26
CA MET A 98 20.42 -12.84 -3.60
C MET A 98 19.62 -11.63 -4.10
N HIS A 99 20.25 -10.47 -4.25
CA HIS A 99 19.57 -9.27 -4.75
C HIS A 99 19.10 -9.45 -6.20
N ARG A 100 19.91 -10.11 -7.05
CA ARG A 100 19.50 -10.46 -8.42
C ARG A 100 18.33 -11.43 -8.46
N ASP A 101 18.32 -12.41 -7.57
CA ASP A 101 17.23 -13.39 -7.48
C ASP A 101 15.92 -12.73 -7.05
N ILE A 102 15.96 -11.82 -6.07
CA ILE A 102 14.79 -11.03 -5.66
C ILE A 102 14.33 -10.15 -6.83
N ALA A 103 15.24 -9.44 -7.50
CA ALA A 103 14.91 -8.62 -8.65
C ALA A 103 14.25 -9.43 -9.77
N ARG A 104 14.76 -10.62 -10.07
CA ARG A 104 14.15 -11.54 -11.05
C ARG A 104 12.74 -11.95 -10.64
N LYS A 105 12.54 -12.35 -9.38
CA LYS A 105 11.22 -12.75 -8.88
C LYS A 105 10.21 -11.61 -8.94
N PHE A 106 10.59 -10.40 -8.53
CA PHE A 106 9.73 -9.23 -8.62
C PHE A 106 9.45 -8.85 -10.07
N LYS A 107 10.47 -8.86 -10.93
CA LYS A 107 10.25 -8.62 -12.36
C LYS A 107 9.22 -9.59 -12.94
N THR A 108 9.38 -10.90 -12.72
CA THR A 108 8.41 -11.90 -13.21
C THR A 108 7.01 -11.74 -12.61
N ALA A 109 6.89 -11.25 -11.38
CA ALA A 109 5.58 -11.05 -10.74
C ALA A 109 4.87 -9.75 -11.18
N TRP A 110 5.59 -8.81 -11.79
CA TRP A 110 5.11 -7.47 -12.14
C TRP A 110 5.21 -7.15 -13.65
N ASP A 111 5.81 -8.03 -14.45
CA ASP A 111 5.67 -8.11 -15.91
C ASP A 111 4.24 -8.58 -16.27
#